data_AF-A0A7V9NFE5-F1
#
_entry.id   AF-A0A7V9NFE5-F1
#
_cell.length_a   1.000
_cell.length_b   1.000
_cell.length_c   1.000
_cell.angle_alpha   90.00
_cell.angle_beta   90.00
_cell.angle_gamma   90.00
#
_symmetry.space_group_name_H-M   'P 1'
#
loop_
_entity.id
_entity.type
_entity.pdbx_description
1 polymer ?
#
loop_
_entity_poly.entity_id
_entity_poly.type
_entity_poly.pdbx_seq_one_letter_code
_entity_poly.pdbx_strand_id
1 'polypeptide(L)' 'KPLWLWGGGDLFRHLAEAGLVDRVEVAIIPVLLGGGVQLLPAAGPRLPLRLRTHRLFAATGTLLIEYDVQRT' A
#
# COMPACT_ATOMS: atom_id res chain seq x y z
N LYS A 1 -17.43 5.97 -9.32
CA LYS A 1 -17.25 4.56 -8.86
C LYS A 1 -15.79 4.40 -8.44
N PRO A 2 -15.46 3.74 -7.31
CA PRO A 2 -14.06 3.57 -6.90
C PRO A 2 -13.31 2.65 -7.87
N LEU A 3 -12.05 2.99 -8.14
CA LEU A 3 -11.10 2.16 -8.88
C LEU A 3 -10.16 1.49 -7.90
N TRP A 4 -9.94 0.19 -8.09
CA TRP A 4 -9.04 -0.60 -7.26
C TRP A 4 -7.87 -1.06 -8.11
N LEU A 5 -6.67 -0.61 -7.76
CA LEU A 5 -5.44 -1.08 -8.38
C LEU A 5 -4.90 -2.27 -7.58
N TRP A 6 -4.93 -3.45 -8.20
CA TRP A 6 -4.34 -4.67 -7.64
C TRP A 6 -3.02 -4.95 -8.37
N GLY A 7 -1.90 -4.69 -7.71
CA GLY A 7 -0.56 -4.93 -8.24
C GLY A 7 -0.01 -3.80 -9.13
N GLY A 8 1.28 -3.92 -9.48
CA GLY A 8 1.99 -2.96 -10.32
C GLY A 8 2.50 -1.73 -9.55
N GLY A 9 3.64 -1.88 -8.87
CA GLY A 9 4.28 -0.79 -8.13
C GLY A 9 4.58 0.45 -8.99
N ASP A 10 4.92 0.26 -10.27
CA ASP A 10 5.13 1.36 -11.22
C ASP A 10 3.85 2.13 -11.52
N LEU A 11 2.73 1.46 -11.77
CA LEU A 11 1.45 2.15 -12.02
C LEU A 11 0.98 2.87 -10.76
N PHE A 12 1.11 2.24 -9.60
CA PHE A 12 0.83 2.89 -8.32
C PHE A 12 1.68 4.14 -8.14
N ARG A 13 2.99 4.09 -8.45
CA ARG A 13 3.89 5.25 -8.40
C ARG A 13 3.37 6.41 -9.25
N HIS A 14 3.02 6.18 -10.51
CA HIS A 14 2.51 7.23 -11.40
C HIS A 14 1.19 7.84 -10.88
N LEU A 15 0.28 7.02 -10.35
CA LEU A 15 -0.97 7.52 -9.76
C LEU A 15 -0.71 8.33 -8.48
N ALA A 16 0.23 7.89 -7.66
CA ALA A 16 0.64 8.59 -6.46
C ALA A 16 1.28 9.95 -6.79
N GLU A 17 2.12 10.02 -7.83
CA GLU A 17 2.73 11.26 -8.32
C GLU A 17 1.68 12.23 -8.86
N ALA A 18 0.65 11.70 -9.52
CA ALA A 18 -0.50 12.47 -10.00
C ALA A 18 -1.48 12.88 -8.89
N GLY A 19 -1.27 12.47 -7.63
CA GLY A 19 -2.19 12.77 -6.51
C GLY A 19 -3.54 12.08 -6.62
N LEU A 20 -3.63 10.95 -7.34
CA LEU A 20 -4.86 10.21 -7.62
C LEU A 20 -5.10 9.03 -6.68
N VAL A 21 -4.22 8.83 -5.69
CA VAL A 21 -4.34 7.76 -4.70
C VAL A 21 -5.03 8.30 -3.45
N ASP A 22 -6.22 7.80 -3.16
CA ASP A 22 -7.00 8.16 -1.97
C ASP A 22 -6.76 7.23 -0.79
N ARG A 23 -6.58 5.93 -1.07
CA ARG A 23 -6.44 4.87 -0.07
C ARG A 23 -5.33 3.90 -0.45
N VAL A 24 -4.61 3.43 0.56
CA VAL A 24 -3.62 2.36 0.42
C VAL A 24 -4.02 1.21 1.34
N GLU A 25 -4.12 0.01 0.78
CA GLU A 25 -4.38 -1.22 1.53
C GLU A 25 -3.17 -2.15 1.39
N VAL A 26 -2.57 -2.55 2.51
CA VAL A 26 -1.34 -3.34 2.56
C VAL A 26 -1.55 -4.56 3.44
N ALA A 27 -1.19 -5.74 2.91
CA ALA A 27 -1.11 -6.97 3.69
C ALA A 27 0.36 -7.28 4.03
N ILE A 28 0.67 -7.36 5.32
CA ILE A 28 1.97 -7.81 5.82
C ILE A 28 1.87 -9.31 6.11
N ILE A 29 2.66 -10.08 5.39
CA ILE A 29 2.78 -11.53 5.57
C ILE A 29 4.06 -11.78 6.39
N PRO A 30 4.03 -12.58 7.47
CA PRO A 30 5.15 -12.74 8.40
C PRO A 30 6.25 -13.67 7.83
N VAL A 31 6.83 -13.30 6.70
CA VAL A 31 7.91 -14.03 6.03
C VAL A 31 8.97 -13.05 5.55
N LEU A 32 10.23 -13.31 5.89
CA LEU A 32 11.38 -12.59 5.34
C LEU A 32 11.81 -13.26 4.03
N LEU A 33 11.52 -12.64 2.89
CA LEU A 33 11.72 -13.26 1.57
C LEU A 33 13.19 -13.33 1.12
N GLY A 34 14.09 -12.51 1.67
CA GLY A 34 15.50 -12.43 1.25
C GLY A 34 15.72 -11.78 -0.13
N GLY A 35 14.67 -11.46 -0.87
CA GLY A 35 14.70 -10.77 -2.16
C GLY A 35 13.30 -10.70 -2.79
N GLY A 36 13.15 -10.03 -3.92
CA GLY A 36 11.89 -9.98 -4.67
C GLY A 36 11.59 -8.66 -5.34
N VAL A 37 10.36 -8.53 -5.84
CA VAL A 37 9.86 -7.29 -6.45
C VAL A 37 9.47 -6.31 -5.34
N GLN A 38 9.98 -5.08 -5.42
CA GLN A 38 9.65 -4.04 -4.47
C GLN A 38 8.18 -3.59 -4.64
N LEU A 39 7.48 -3.39 -3.52
CA LEU A 39 6.11 -2.86 -3.51
C LEU A 39 6.03 -1.48 -4.19
N LEU A 40 7.04 -0.66 -3.94
CA LEU A 40 7.20 0.68 -4.50
C LEU A 40 8.60 0.77 -5.13
N PRO A 41 8.69 0.95 -6.46
CA PRO A 41 9.98 1.17 -7.10
C PRO A 41 10.57 2.51 -6.65
N ALA A 42 11.88 2.56 -6.46
CA ALA A 42 12.61 3.81 -6.23
C ALA A 42 12.74 4.59 -7.56
N ALA A 43 12.59 5.92 -7.62
CA ALA A 43 12.16 6.88 -6.59
C ALA A 43 10.65 7.17 -6.71
N GLY A 44 9.90 7.11 -5.61
CA GLY A 44 8.46 7.39 -5.57
C GLY A 44 8.11 8.58 -4.67
N PRO A 45 6.89 9.12 -4.79
CA PRO A 45 6.44 10.26 -3.99
C PRO A 45 6.26 9.87 -2.53
N ARG A 46 6.49 10.83 -1.62
CA ARG A 46 6.18 10.65 -0.20
C ARG A 46 4.69 10.89 0.03
N LEU A 47 3.97 9.85 0.43
CA LEU A 47 2.55 9.94 0.78
C LEU A 47 2.39 9.99 2.31
N PRO A 48 1.84 11.07 2.89
CA PRO A 48 1.45 11.06 4.29
C PRO A 48 0.20 10.17 4.47
N LEU A 49 0.29 9.18 5.35
CA LEU A 49 -0.77 8.19 5.57
C LEU A 49 -1.36 8.32 6.97
N ARG A 50 -2.68 8.21 7.06
CA ARG A 50 -3.40 8.08 8.35
C ARG A 50 -4.00 6.68 8.43
N LEU A 51 -3.71 5.99 9.54
CA LEU A 51 -4.30 4.67 9.79
C LEU A 51 -5.83 4.79 9.86
N ARG A 52 -6.51 3.99 9.05
CA ARG A 52 -7.97 3.93 9.00
C ARG A 52 -8.49 2.73 9.77
N THR A 53 -7.98 1.55 9.47
CA THR A 53 -8.32 0.30 10.15
C THR A 53 -7.20 -0.72 9.97
N HIS A 54 -7.21 -1.77 10.77
CA HIS A 54 -6.36 -2.93 10.59
C HIS A 54 -7.10 -4.20 11.00
N ARG A 55 -6.67 -5.33 10.46
CA ARG A 55 -7.18 -6.65 10.82
C ARG A 55 -6.04 -7.65 10.91
N LEU A 56 -5.93 -8.31 12.06
CA LEU A 56 -5.04 -9.45 12.24
C LEU A 56 -5.78 -10.75 11.93
N PHE A 57 -5.22 -11.54 11.02
CA PHE A 57 -5.64 -12.91 10.76
C PHE A 57 -4.82 -13.86 11.63
N ALA A 58 -5.31 -14.15 12.82
CA ALA A 58 -4.56 -14.88 13.85
C ALA A 58 -4.04 -16.26 13.40
N ALA A 59 -4.77 -16.94 12.50
CA ALA A 59 -4.36 -18.25 12.00
C ALA A 59 -3.08 -18.22 11.15
N THR A 60 -2.80 -17.12 10.45
CA THR A 60 -1.64 -16.98 9.55
C THR A 60 -0.64 -15.94 10.03
N GLY A 61 -1.00 -15.12 11.01
CA GLY A 61 -0.22 -13.95 11.43
C GLY A 61 -0.23 -12.80 10.41
N THR A 62 -1.09 -12.86 9.39
CA THR A 62 -1.18 -11.81 8.38
C THR A 62 -1.86 -10.57 8.94
N LEU A 63 -1.27 -9.39 8.72
CA LEU A 63 -1.85 -8.11 9.12
C LEU A 63 -2.28 -7.34 7.88
N LEU A 64 -3.59 -7.14 7.71
CA LEU A 64 -4.15 -6.24 6.71
C LEU A 64 -4.31 -4.85 7.31
N ILE A 65 -3.81 -3.82 6.64
CA ILE A 65 -3.84 -2.44 7.11
C ILE A 65 -4.40 -1.55 6.00
N GLU A 66 -5.37 -0.71 6.35
CA GLU A 66 -5.92 0.30 5.46
C GLU A 66 -5.50 1.70 5.94
N TYR A 67 -5.03 2.52 5.01
CA TYR A 67 -4.63 3.91 5.25
C TYR A 67 -5.36 4.86 4.31
N ASP A 68 -5.79 6.01 4.83
CA ASP A 68 -6.20 7.14 4.01
C ASP A 68 -4.99 8.03 3.70
N VAL A 69 -4.83 8.43 2.44
CA VAL A 69 -3.81 9.40 2.03
C VAL A 69 -4.23 10.79 2.50
N GLN A 70 -3.36 11.47 3.23
CA GLN A 70 -3.61 12.84 3.66
C GLN A 70 -3.25 13.80 2.52
N ARG A 71 -4.13 14.75 2.24
CA ARG A 71 -3.85 15.85 1.32
C ARG A 71 -3.44 17.05 2.16
N THR A 72 -2.28 17.62 1.85
CA THR A 72 -1.81 18.87 2.46
C THR A 72 -2.44 20.06 1.75
#